data_AF-A0A3P9HAW9-F1
#
_entry.id   AF-A0A3P9HAW9-F1
#
_cell.length_a   1.000
_cell.length_b   1.000
_cell.length_c   1.000
_cell.angle_alpha   90.00
_cell.angle_beta   90.00
_cell.angle_gamma   90.00
#
_symmetry.space_group_name_H-M   'P 1'
#
loop_
_entity.id
_entity.type
_entity.pdbx_description
1 polymer ?
#
loop_
_entity_poly.entity_id
_entity_poly.type
_entity_poly.pdbx_seq_one_letter_code
_entity_poly.pdbx_strand_id
1 'polypeptide(L)'
;MEECNEITLCLSCLNHTFILLTMLPCVCWLHTILVLLSSALWTLGENCPAICLCPDPHTVDCSGRGLTRLPEEIPLDIRRLLLADNWIPRIPSDFLVLYSDLVYLDLRNNSLSHIEPGTLSTSSRLVFLDLGSNNLTEIPKGTFGETRSLIKLRLGNNPYLSNVNEDAFLGLTSLRELELERNALSTLKVGALKQLPSLRVVRLEGNPWVCNCNFTNLFEWLMENSHKLPNGVEGIECSLPMDGRQVSLTQLSMDSFRECQATLTLRDLLIIIFSGISVSVVAIMTSFFLASTVHCFQRWSKGTKGDEEETEE
;
A
#
# COMPACT_ATOMS: atom_id res chain seq x y z
N MET A 1 52.11 -51.29 59.58
CA MET A 1 53.44 -51.83 60.01
C MET A 1 53.52 -53.30 59.63
N GLU A 2 53.83 -53.68 58.39
CA GLU A 2 54.21 -52.90 57.19
C GLU A 2 53.32 -53.45 56.04
N GLU A 3 52.24 -52.80 55.60
CA GLU A 3 52.18 -51.73 54.57
C GLU A 3 53.07 -52.00 53.33
N CYS A 4 52.63 -52.02 52.06
CA CYS A 4 51.33 -52.14 51.36
C CYS A 4 51.66 -52.34 49.84
N ASN A 5 50.81 -52.84 48.92
CA ASN A 5 49.41 -53.26 48.95
C ASN A 5 49.16 -54.44 47.95
N GLU A 6 47.90 -54.70 47.53
CA GLU A 6 47.49 -55.97 46.89
C GLU A 6 47.49 -56.06 45.34
N ILE A 7 47.40 -57.31 44.87
CA ILE A 7 47.18 -57.78 43.50
C ILE A 7 45.69 -57.63 43.12
N THR A 8 45.35 -56.97 42.01
CA THR A 8 44.11 -57.29 41.28
C THR A 8 44.12 -56.88 39.80
N LEU A 9 43.80 -57.84 38.93
CA LEU A 9 43.22 -57.70 37.57
C LEU A 9 43.87 -56.71 36.57
N CYS A 10 44.84 -57.22 35.79
CA CYS A 10 45.13 -56.70 34.44
C CYS A 10 45.47 -57.82 33.43
N LEU A 11 44.76 -58.96 33.51
CA LEU A 11 44.83 -60.06 32.53
C LEU A 11 43.51 -60.23 31.79
N SER A 12 43.33 -59.46 30.72
CA SER A 12 42.59 -59.85 29.51
C SER A 12 42.56 -58.70 28.50
N CYS A 13 43.73 -58.26 28.01
CA CYS A 13 43.77 -57.43 26.81
C CYS A 13 43.20 -58.26 25.66
N LEU A 14 42.01 -57.90 25.17
CA LEU A 14 41.33 -58.53 24.03
C LEU A 14 42.19 -58.41 22.76
N ASN A 15 43.08 -59.37 22.56
CA ASN A 15 43.98 -59.39 21.41
C ASN A 15 43.79 -60.68 20.63
N HIS A 16 42.70 -60.77 19.86
CA HIS A 16 42.67 -61.60 18.64
C HIS A 16 41.53 -61.35 17.63
N THR A 17 40.46 -60.63 17.98
CA THR A 17 39.30 -60.43 17.06
C THR A 17 39.26 -59.09 16.33
N PHE A 18 40.01 -58.07 16.76
CA PHE A 18 39.90 -56.71 16.20
C PHE A 18 40.78 -56.45 14.96
N ILE A 19 41.75 -57.32 14.66
CA ILE A 19 42.75 -57.12 13.58
C ILE A 19 42.28 -57.71 12.24
N LEU A 20 41.19 -58.50 12.21
CA LEU A 20 40.75 -59.20 10.99
C LEU A 20 39.73 -58.43 10.13
N LEU A 21 39.14 -57.32 10.61
CA LEU A 21 38.18 -56.51 9.82
C LEU A 21 38.81 -55.37 9.02
N THR A 22 40.10 -55.07 9.20
CA THR A 22 40.81 -54.01 8.46
C THR A 22 41.30 -54.43 7.08
N MET A 23 41.09 -55.70 6.69
CA MET A 23 41.61 -56.31 5.46
C MET A 23 40.50 -56.66 4.44
N LEU A 24 39.49 -55.80 4.28
CA LEU A 24 38.71 -55.76 3.03
C LEU A 24 38.88 -54.39 2.35
N PRO A 25 39.52 -54.32 1.16
CA PRO A 25 39.77 -53.07 0.46
C PRO A 25 38.49 -52.42 -0.10
N CYS A 26 37.30 -52.93 0.20
CA CYS A 26 36.02 -52.30 -0.13
C CYS A 26 35.47 -51.40 1.00
N VAL A 27 35.83 -51.65 2.27
CA VAL A 27 35.23 -50.94 3.42
C VAL A 27 35.79 -49.52 3.57
N CYS A 28 37.09 -49.33 3.35
CA CYS A 28 37.70 -48.00 3.37
C CYS A 28 37.14 -47.08 2.26
N TRP A 29 36.80 -47.64 1.09
CA TRP A 29 36.18 -46.87 0.01
C TRP A 29 34.74 -46.51 0.32
N LEU A 30 33.98 -47.37 1.03
CA LEU A 30 32.65 -47.01 1.49
C LEU A 30 32.72 -45.85 2.50
N HIS A 31 33.72 -45.83 3.38
CA HIS A 31 33.90 -44.76 4.35
C HIS A 31 34.37 -43.44 3.71
N THR A 32 35.28 -43.48 2.71
CA THR A 32 35.66 -42.27 1.96
C THR A 32 34.54 -41.80 1.04
N ILE A 33 33.74 -42.69 0.45
CA ILE A 33 32.53 -42.34 -0.31
C ILE A 33 31.47 -41.74 0.61
N LEU A 34 31.27 -42.27 1.83
CA LEU A 34 30.34 -41.68 2.81
C LEU A 34 30.83 -40.31 3.30
N VAL A 35 32.14 -40.15 3.52
CA VAL A 35 32.76 -38.87 3.86
C VAL A 35 32.70 -37.89 2.68
N LEU A 36 32.85 -38.35 1.44
CA LEU A 36 32.71 -37.54 0.22
C LEU A 36 31.25 -37.18 -0.08
N LEU A 37 30.28 -38.06 0.22
CA LEU A 37 28.85 -37.74 0.18
C LEU A 37 28.47 -36.78 1.30
N SER A 38 29.06 -36.90 2.49
CA SER A 38 28.90 -35.86 3.52
C SER A 38 29.55 -34.55 3.12
N SER A 39 30.78 -34.53 2.58
CA SER A 39 31.40 -33.28 2.15
C SER A 39 30.72 -32.67 0.93
N ALA A 40 30.15 -33.47 0.03
CA ALA A 40 29.32 -33.01 -1.10
C ALA A 40 27.92 -32.53 -0.66
N LEU A 41 27.38 -33.03 0.47
CA LEU A 41 26.24 -32.40 1.13
C LEU A 41 26.62 -31.09 1.86
N TRP A 42 27.91 -30.83 2.05
CA TRP A 42 28.45 -29.70 2.82
C TRP A 42 29.21 -28.68 1.95
N THR A 43 29.06 -28.69 0.62
CA THR A 43 29.37 -27.53 -0.23
C THR A 43 28.16 -26.58 -0.32
N LEU A 44 27.46 -26.39 0.79
CA LEU A 44 26.23 -25.62 0.89
C LEU A 44 26.54 -24.24 1.47
N GLY A 45 26.76 -23.26 0.59
CA GLY A 45 26.81 -21.81 0.85
C GLY A 45 27.52 -21.32 2.12
N GLU A 46 28.79 -20.93 2.02
CA GLU A 46 29.65 -20.47 3.14
C GLU A 46 29.10 -19.27 3.96
N ASN A 47 28.06 -18.56 3.47
CA ASN A 47 27.48 -17.38 4.12
C ASN A 47 25.96 -17.49 4.36
N CYS A 48 25.38 -18.69 4.49
CA CYS A 48 23.95 -18.81 4.78
C CYS A 48 23.63 -18.50 6.27
N PRO A 49 22.66 -17.62 6.59
CA PRO A 49 22.27 -17.36 7.99
C PRO A 49 21.77 -18.63 8.67
N ALA A 50 22.24 -18.94 9.89
CA ALA A 50 21.97 -20.22 10.56
C ALA A 50 20.47 -20.53 10.84
N ILE A 51 19.61 -19.51 10.85
CA ILE A 51 18.15 -19.64 11.01
C ILE A 51 17.43 -19.92 9.69
N CYS A 52 18.06 -19.65 8.55
CA CYS A 52 17.45 -19.68 7.22
C CYS A 52 17.95 -20.88 6.39
N LEU A 53 17.32 -21.08 5.23
CA LEU A 53 17.74 -22.04 4.21
C LEU A 53 18.23 -21.25 2.99
N CYS A 54 19.28 -21.73 2.34
CA CYS A 54 19.78 -21.15 1.09
C CYS A 54 19.74 -22.22 -0.01
N PRO A 55 18.64 -22.34 -0.79
CA PRO A 55 18.52 -23.33 -1.85
C PRO A 55 19.51 -23.10 -3.00
N ASP A 56 19.78 -21.83 -3.30
CA ASP A 56 20.71 -21.36 -4.33
C ASP A 56 21.62 -20.27 -3.73
N PRO A 57 22.81 -19.98 -4.31
CA PRO A 57 23.71 -18.93 -3.81
C PRO A 57 23.10 -17.53 -3.67
N HIS A 58 22.07 -17.21 -4.48
CA HIS A 58 21.40 -15.90 -4.48
C HIS A 58 19.97 -15.93 -3.89
N THR A 59 19.56 -17.05 -3.29
CA THR A 59 18.23 -17.25 -2.71
C THR A 59 18.37 -17.53 -1.21
N VAL A 60 17.82 -16.64 -0.37
CA VAL A 60 17.74 -16.83 1.09
C VAL A 60 16.29 -16.96 1.51
N ASP A 61 15.95 -18.08 2.12
CA ASP A 61 14.61 -18.42 2.61
C ASP A 61 14.60 -18.54 4.14
N CYS A 62 14.05 -17.51 4.77
CA CYS A 62 13.85 -17.39 6.21
C CYS A 62 12.35 -17.51 6.58
N SER A 63 11.53 -18.13 5.72
CA SER A 63 10.08 -18.17 5.91
C SER A 63 9.68 -19.09 7.08
N GLY A 64 8.64 -18.71 7.84
CA GLY A 64 8.11 -19.53 8.93
C GLY A 64 9.04 -19.67 10.14
N ARG A 65 9.99 -18.75 10.34
CA ARG A 65 11.05 -18.86 11.37
C ARG A 65 10.77 -18.09 12.67
N GLY A 66 9.61 -17.44 12.79
CA GLY A 66 9.24 -16.66 13.97
C GLY A 66 10.09 -15.39 14.15
N LEU A 67 10.65 -14.86 13.07
CA LEU A 67 11.51 -13.68 13.09
C LEU A 67 10.73 -12.44 13.54
N THR A 68 11.21 -11.76 14.57
CA THR A 68 10.70 -10.46 15.06
C THR A 68 11.46 -9.26 14.50
N ARG A 69 12.55 -9.51 13.76
CA ARG A 69 13.40 -8.53 13.09
C ARG A 69 14.02 -9.16 11.84
N LEU A 70 14.50 -8.33 10.92
CA LEU A 70 15.24 -8.81 9.76
C LEU A 70 16.58 -9.45 10.18
N PRO A 71 17.08 -10.48 9.48
CA PRO A 71 18.41 -11.02 9.72
C PRO A 71 19.50 -10.01 9.32
N GLU A 72 20.57 -9.93 10.10
CA GLU A 72 21.71 -9.03 9.85
C GLU A 72 22.83 -9.70 9.00
N GLU A 73 22.88 -11.04 8.98
CA GLU A 73 23.97 -11.84 8.38
C GLU A 73 23.64 -12.32 6.94
N ILE A 74 22.89 -11.53 6.16
CA ILE A 74 22.48 -11.92 4.80
C ILE A 74 23.60 -11.57 3.79
N PRO A 75 23.96 -12.46 2.85
CA PRO A 75 24.91 -12.14 1.78
C PRO A 75 24.46 -10.92 0.97
N LEU A 76 25.40 -10.05 0.58
CA LEU A 76 25.07 -8.79 -0.13
C LEU A 76 24.65 -9.01 -1.59
N ASP A 77 25.00 -10.15 -2.19
CA ASP A 77 24.74 -10.52 -3.59
C ASP A 77 23.42 -11.29 -3.79
N ILE A 78 22.55 -11.33 -2.78
CA ILE A 78 21.24 -11.98 -2.90
C ILE A 78 20.34 -11.30 -3.93
N ARG A 79 19.53 -12.11 -4.60
CA ARG A 79 18.52 -11.67 -5.57
C ARG A 79 17.10 -12.01 -5.12
N ARG A 80 16.94 -13.00 -4.24
CA ARG A 80 15.65 -13.47 -3.75
C ARG A 80 15.71 -13.61 -2.23
N LEU A 81 14.86 -12.85 -1.54
CA LEU A 81 14.73 -12.90 -0.08
C LEU A 81 13.29 -13.27 0.26
N LEU A 82 13.11 -14.43 0.91
CA LEU A 82 11.82 -14.92 1.39
C LEU A 82 11.81 -14.80 2.92
N LEU A 83 10.90 -13.97 3.42
CA LEU A 83 10.69 -13.66 4.83
C LEU A 83 9.23 -13.86 5.24
N ALA A 84 8.48 -14.64 4.45
CA ALA A 84 7.07 -14.91 4.67
C ALA A 84 6.80 -15.58 6.03
N ASP A 85 5.58 -15.43 6.56
CA ASP A 85 5.11 -16.14 7.76
C ASP A 85 6.01 -15.89 9.00
N ASN A 86 6.29 -14.61 9.27
CA ASN A 86 7.11 -14.14 10.39
C ASN A 86 6.37 -13.03 11.17
N TRP A 87 7.04 -12.39 12.14
CA TRP A 87 6.47 -11.34 13.00
C TRP A 87 7.26 -10.03 12.91
N ILE A 88 7.77 -9.70 11.71
CA ILE A 88 8.59 -8.51 11.49
C ILE A 88 7.66 -7.27 11.51
N PRO A 89 7.87 -6.29 12.40
CA PRO A 89 6.95 -5.16 12.56
C PRO A 89 7.29 -3.94 11.68
N ARG A 90 8.52 -3.86 11.16
CA ARG A 90 9.00 -2.76 10.31
C ARG A 90 10.21 -3.18 9.47
N ILE A 91 10.39 -2.52 8.34
CA ILE A 91 11.61 -2.58 7.53
C ILE A 91 12.47 -1.34 7.91
N PRO A 92 13.71 -1.49 8.39
CA PRO A 92 14.65 -0.38 8.56
C PRO A 92 14.98 0.28 7.22
N SER A 93 15.08 1.60 7.19
CA SER A 93 15.29 2.38 5.95
C SER A 93 16.67 2.16 5.31
N ASP A 94 17.65 1.70 6.10
CA ASP A 94 19.02 1.36 5.70
C ASP A 94 19.16 -0.08 5.18
N PHE A 95 18.26 -0.99 5.55
CA PHE A 95 18.36 -2.41 5.18
C PHE A 95 18.43 -2.62 3.67
N LEU A 96 17.52 -2.03 2.89
CA LEU A 96 17.46 -2.20 1.44
C LEU A 96 18.50 -1.35 0.66
N VAL A 97 19.28 -0.50 1.36
CA VAL A 97 20.44 0.18 0.77
C VAL A 97 21.58 -0.81 0.51
N LEU A 98 21.72 -1.82 1.37
CA LEU A 98 22.74 -2.86 1.28
C LEU A 98 22.45 -3.87 0.16
N TYR A 99 21.18 -4.21 -0.09
CA TYR A 99 20.75 -5.24 -1.04
C TYR A 99 20.25 -4.65 -2.37
N SER A 100 21.08 -3.83 -3.03
CA SER A 100 20.72 -3.17 -4.30
C SER A 100 20.46 -4.13 -5.48
N ASP A 101 20.94 -5.38 -5.39
CA ASP A 101 20.75 -6.45 -6.37
C ASP A 101 19.47 -7.27 -6.21
N LEU A 102 18.65 -6.95 -5.20
CA LEU A 102 17.42 -7.67 -4.89
C LEU A 102 16.38 -7.56 -6.03
N VAL A 103 15.92 -8.72 -6.52
CA VAL A 103 14.94 -8.86 -7.61
C VAL A 103 13.57 -9.30 -7.09
N TYR A 104 13.55 -10.09 -6.01
CA TYR A 104 12.34 -10.68 -5.44
C TYR A 104 12.37 -10.52 -3.91
N LEU A 105 11.40 -9.80 -3.36
CA LEU A 105 11.22 -9.64 -1.92
C LEU A 105 9.82 -10.11 -1.52
N ASP A 106 9.76 -11.05 -0.59
CA ASP A 106 8.52 -11.61 -0.07
C ASP A 106 8.48 -11.42 1.45
N LEU A 107 7.59 -10.53 1.89
CA LEU A 107 7.33 -10.16 3.28
C LEU A 107 5.87 -10.44 3.65
N ARG A 108 5.18 -11.34 2.92
CA ARG A 108 3.78 -11.64 3.19
C ARG A 108 3.58 -12.27 4.57
N ASN A 109 2.39 -12.10 5.15
CA ASN A 109 2.04 -12.66 6.46
C ASN A 109 3.08 -12.29 7.54
N ASN A 110 3.26 -10.98 7.73
CA ASN A 110 4.12 -10.36 8.75
C ASN A 110 3.30 -9.33 9.55
N SER A 111 3.97 -8.55 10.40
CA SER A 111 3.32 -7.55 11.26
C SER A 111 3.65 -6.11 10.85
N LEU A 112 4.02 -5.87 9.58
CA LEU A 112 4.41 -4.55 9.09
C LEU A 112 3.23 -3.57 9.21
N SER A 113 3.41 -2.47 9.96
CA SER A 113 2.37 -1.44 10.13
C SER A 113 2.53 -0.22 9.20
N HIS A 114 3.77 0.13 8.87
CA HIS A 114 4.12 1.23 7.97
C HIS A 114 5.34 0.89 7.13
N ILE A 115 5.53 1.62 6.03
CA ILE A 115 6.75 1.58 5.21
C ILE A 115 7.20 3.03 5.03
N GLU A 116 8.40 3.36 5.50
CA GLU A 116 8.92 4.72 5.44
C GLU A 116 9.14 5.16 3.97
N PRO A 117 8.83 6.41 3.59
CA PRO A 117 9.12 6.94 2.27
C PRO A 117 10.59 6.72 1.88
N GLY A 118 10.82 6.20 0.67
CA GLY A 118 12.17 5.93 0.17
C GLY A 118 12.83 4.65 0.69
N THR A 119 12.20 3.84 1.55
CA THR A 119 12.72 2.53 2.00
C THR A 119 13.14 1.63 0.83
N LEU A 120 12.42 1.70 -0.29
CA LEU A 120 12.67 0.92 -1.50
C LEU A 120 13.44 1.69 -2.60
N SER A 121 13.88 2.92 -2.34
CA SER A 121 14.43 3.82 -3.37
C SER A 121 15.71 3.31 -4.04
N THR A 122 16.52 2.52 -3.34
CA THR A 122 17.76 1.91 -3.83
C THR A 122 17.54 0.59 -4.58
N SER A 123 16.39 -0.06 -4.42
CA SER A 123 16.08 -1.39 -4.96
C SER A 123 15.69 -1.35 -6.44
N SER A 124 16.50 -0.69 -7.27
CA SER A 124 16.24 -0.42 -8.69
C SER A 124 16.01 -1.67 -9.55
N ARG A 125 16.49 -2.85 -9.10
CA ARG A 125 16.35 -4.16 -9.76
C ARG A 125 15.15 -4.97 -9.27
N LEU A 126 14.39 -4.48 -8.29
CA LEU A 126 13.26 -5.20 -7.73
C LEU A 126 12.14 -5.34 -8.77
N VAL A 127 11.75 -6.59 -9.04
CA VAL A 127 10.73 -6.97 -10.03
C VAL A 127 9.43 -7.41 -9.35
N PHE A 128 9.54 -8.01 -8.17
CA PHE A 128 8.40 -8.52 -7.40
C PHE A 128 8.53 -8.12 -5.93
N LEU A 129 7.45 -7.59 -5.37
CA LEU A 129 7.31 -7.23 -3.96
C LEU A 129 5.97 -7.75 -3.42
N ASP A 130 6.04 -8.65 -2.45
CA ASP A 130 4.86 -9.12 -1.69
C ASP A 130 4.85 -8.53 -0.28
N LEU A 131 3.83 -7.71 -0.02
CA LEU A 131 3.51 -7.12 1.29
C LEU A 131 2.08 -7.51 1.71
N GLY A 132 1.52 -8.57 1.12
CA GLY A 132 0.17 -9.03 1.44
C GLY A 132 0.06 -9.58 2.86
N SER A 133 -1.15 -9.60 3.41
CA SER A 133 -1.42 -10.13 4.78
C SER A 133 -0.54 -9.47 5.85
N ASN A 134 -0.37 -8.15 5.81
CA ASN A 134 0.33 -7.38 6.83
C ASN A 134 -0.65 -6.45 7.58
N ASN A 135 -0.12 -5.55 8.41
CA ASN A 135 -0.90 -4.62 9.21
C ASN A 135 -0.82 -3.17 8.70
N LEU A 136 -0.54 -2.98 7.40
CA LEU A 136 -0.28 -1.65 6.82
C LEU A 136 -1.50 -0.75 6.99
N THR A 137 -1.29 0.50 7.41
CA THR A 137 -2.40 1.47 7.60
C THR A 137 -2.56 2.43 6.43
N GLU A 138 -1.44 2.83 5.82
CA GLU A 138 -1.40 3.74 4.68
C GLU A 138 -0.16 3.50 3.79
N ILE A 139 -0.26 3.91 2.52
CA ILE A 139 0.87 4.00 1.61
C ILE A 139 1.16 5.48 1.31
N PRO A 140 2.22 6.07 1.92
CA PRO A 140 2.58 7.46 1.68
C PRO A 140 3.21 7.68 0.29
N LYS A 141 3.30 8.96 -0.11
CA LYS A 141 3.98 9.38 -1.34
C LYS A 141 5.44 8.92 -1.33
N GLY A 142 5.91 8.37 -2.45
CA GLY A 142 7.32 8.00 -2.60
C GLY A 142 7.78 6.77 -1.82
N THR A 143 6.86 5.97 -1.25
CA THR A 143 7.17 4.68 -0.60
C THR A 143 8.03 3.78 -1.51
N PHE A 144 7.62 3.65 -2.77
CA PHE A 144 8.31 2.80 -3.75
C PHE A 144 9.41 3.54 -4.55
N GLY A 145 9.58 4.85 -4.36
CA GLY A 145 10.61 5.65 -5.03
C GLY A 145 10.67 5.46 -6.56
N GLU A 146 11.88 5.45 -7.11
CA GLU A 146 12.11 5.16 -8.54
C GLU A 146 12.34 3.66 -8.83
N THR A 147 11.54 2.76 -8.26
CA THR A 147 11.61 1.30 -8.56
C THR A 147 11.01 0.97 -9.94
N ARG A 148 11.61 1.54 -10.98
CA ARG A 148 11.18 1.47 -12.39
C ARG A 148 11.09 0.04 -12.94
N SER A 149 11.77 -0.92 -12.32
CA SER A 149 11.78 -2.35 -12.70
C SER A 149 10.63 -3.18 -12.09
N LEU A 150 9.86 -2.63 -11.14
CA LEU A 150 8.83 -3.38 -10.43
C LEU A 150 7.71 -3.76 -11.42
N ILE A 151 7.45 -5.06 -11.55
CA ILE A 151 6.43 -5.63 -12.45
C ILE A 151 5.16 -6.01 -11.66
N LYS A 152 5.33 -6.50 -10.43
CA LYS A 152 4.22 -6.97 -9.60
C LYS A 152 4.37 -6.49 -8.16
N LEU A 153 3.31 -5.85 -7.66
CA LEU A 153 3.21 -5.32 -6.30
C LEU A 153 1.95 -5.86 -5.64
N ARG A 154 2.11 -6.46 -4.46
CA ARG A 154 0.99 -6.96 -3.67
C ARG A 154 0.87 -6.24 -2.34
N LEU A 155 -0.31 -5.70 -2.11
CA LEU A 155 -0.72 -4.95 -0.92
C LEU A 155 -2.06 -5.45 -0.39
N GLY A 156 -2.61 -6.53 -0.93
CA GLY A 156 -3.91 -7.07 -0.52
C GLY A 156 -3.90 -7.77 0.85
N ASN A 157 -5.07 -7.90 1.47
CA ASN A 157 -5.28 -8.47 2.81
C ASN A 157 -4.57 -7.68 3.94
N ASN A 158 -4.40 -6.37 3.80
CA ASN A 158 -3.99 -5.44 4.86
C ASN A 158 -5.25 -4.79 5.47
N PRO A 159 -5.85 -5.34 6.54
CA PRO A 159 -7.19 -4.96 7.02
C PRO A 159 -7.28 -3.55 7.64
N TYR A 160 -6.16 -2.85 7.79
CA TYR A 160 -6.10 -1.46 8.27
C TYR A 160 -5.75 -0.46 7.16
N LEU A 161 -5.43 -0.92 5.95
CA LEU A 161 -4.96 -0.09 4.84
C LEU A 161 -6.13 0.72 4.29
N SER A 162 -6.24 1.97 4.74
CA SER A 162 -7.40 2.85 4.50
C SER A 162 -7.07 4.05 3.61
N ASN A 163 -5.79 4.36 3.43
CA ASN A 163 -5.31 5.51 2.66
C ASN A 163 -4.16 5.11 1.71
N VAL A 164 -4.29 5.44 0.43
CA VAL A 164 -3.22 5.32 -0.57
C VAL A 164 -3.05 6.69 -1.20
N ASN A 165 -1.84 7.25 -1.08
CA ASN A 165 -1.56 8.58 -1.61
C ASN A 165 -1.70 8.62 -3.15
N GLU A 166 -2.08 9.77 -3.69
CA GLU A 166 -2.22 9.98 -5.14
C GLU A 166 -0.91 9.75 -5.91
N ASP A 167 0.22 10.06 -5.27
CA ASP A 167 1.58 9.85 -5.80
C ASP A 167 2.28 8.66 -5.13
N ALA A 168 1.53 7.72 -4.54
CA ALA A 168 2.10 6.52 -3.92
C ALA A 168 2.90 5.68 -4.92
N PHE A 169 2.35 5.52 -6.13
CA PHE A 169 2.89 4.66 -7.20
C PHE A 169 3.68 5.42 -8.28
N LEU A 170 4.03 6.68 -8.00
CA LEU A 170 4.79 7.52 -8.93
C LEU A 170 6.15 6.87 -9.24
N GLY A 171 6.48 6.72 -10.53
CA GLY A 171 7.75 6.12 -10.98
C GLY A 171 7.71 4.62 -11.27
N LEU A 172 6.61 3.92 -10.95
CA LEU A 172 6.42 2.48 -11.22
C LEU A 172 6.08 2.18 -12.69
N THR A 173 6.93 2.62 -13.61
CA THR A 173 6.66 2.60 -15.07
C THR A 173 6.50 1.19 -15.67
N SER A 174 7.12 0.16 -15.07
CA SER A 174 7.02 -1.22 -15.55
C SER A 174 5.92 -2.05 -14.88
N LEU A 175 5.18 -1.49 -13.92
CA LEU A 175 4.22 -2.24 -13.12
C LEU A 175 3.06 -2.74 -13.99
N ARG A 176 2.83 -4.05 -13.95
CA ARG A 176 1.79 -4.75 -14.72
C ARG A 176 0.65 -5.25 -13.85
N GLU A 177 0.94 -5.57 -12.59
CA GLU A 177 -0.02 -6.16 -11.67
C GLU A 177 0.04 -5.47 -10.29
N LEU A 178 -1.10 -4.95 -9.86
CA LEU A 178 -1.30 -4.29 -8.58
C LEU A 178 -2.45 -4.97 -7.83
N GLU A 179 -2.12 -5.65 -6.74
CA GLU A 179 -3.08 -6.36 -5.88
C GLU A 179 -3.40 -5.48 -4.64
N LEU A 180 -4.60 -4.92 -4.55
CA LEU A 180 -5.10 -4.04 -3.47
C LEU A 180 -6.42 -4.54 -2.85
N GLU A 181 -6.79 -5.80 -3.08
CA GLU A 181 -8.00 -6.42 -2.55
C GLU A 181 -7.99 -6.62 -1.03
N ARG A 182 -9.17 -6.71 -0.43
CA ARG A 182 -9.35 -7.05 1.00
C ARG A 182 -8.57 -6.13 1.95
N ASN A 183 -8.55 -4.84 1.64
CA ASN A 183 -8.04 -3.77 2.47
C ASN A 183 -9.20 -2.95 3.07
N ALA A 184 -8.91 -1.84 3.74
CA ALA A 184 -9.90 -0.94 4.34
C ALA A 184 -10.14 0.33 3.50
N LEU A 185 -9.91 0.28 2.18
CA LEU A 185 -10.02 1.44 1.30
C LEU A 185 -11.49 1.85 1.11
N SER A 186 -11.86 3.01 1.65
CA SER A 186 -13.17 3.63 1.41
C SER A 186 -13.21 4.47 0.14
N THR A 187 -12.06 5.01 -0.25
CA THR A 187 -11.84 5.79 -1.49
C THR A 187 -10.43 5.52 -2.02
N LEU A 188 -10.26 5.61 -3.34
CA LEU A 188 -8.94 5.55 -3.99
C LEU A 188 -8.90 6.59 -5.11
N LYS A 189 -7.89 7.45 -5.07
CA LYS A 189 -7.72 8.51 -6.08
C LYS A 189 -7.22 7.91 -7.40
N VAL A 190 -7.94 8.21 -8.48
CA VAL A 190 -7.58 7.76 -9.84
C VAL A 190 -6.21 8.24 -10.30
N GLY A 191 -5.70 9.35 -9.77
CA GLY A 191 -4.32 9.80 -10.02
C GLY A 191 -3.28 8.69 -9.76
N ALA A 192 -3.43 7.93 -8.68
CA ALA A 192 -2.54 6.82 -8.34
C ALA A 192 -2.54 5.70 -9.41
N LEU A 193 -3.69 5.46 -10.06
CA LEU A 193 -3.82 4.44 -11.12
C LEU A 193 -3.42 4.98 -12.50
N LYS A 194 -3.68 6.26 -12.79
CA LYS A 194 -3.28 6.92 -14.05
C LYS A 194 -1.76 7.07 -14.18
N GLN A 195 -1.01 7.05 -13.08
CA GLN A 195 0.46 7.07 -13.07
C GLN A 195 1.12 5.74 -13.49
N LEU A 196 0.33 4.68 -13.79
CA LEU A 196 0.82 3.33 -14.09
C LEU A 196 0.62 2.96 -15.58
N PRO A 197 1.53 3.35 -16.49
CA PRO A 197 1.33 3.18 -17.94
C PRO A 197 1.36 1.72 -18.41
N SER A 198 2.05 0.84 -17.69
CA SER A 198 2.18 -0.59 -18.03
C SER A 198 1.10 -1.48 -17.39
N LEU A 199 0.15 -0.92 -16.62
CA LEU A 199 -0.78 -1.68 -15.80
C LEU A 199 -1.74 -2.53 -16.64
N ARG A 200 -1.78 -3.84 -16.35
CA ARG A 200 -2.60 -4.85 -17.04
C ARG A 200 -3.61 -5.51 -16.12
N VAL A 201 -3.25 -5.68 -14.85
CA VAL A 201 -4.06 -6.36 -13.84
C VAL A 201 -4.18 -5.47 -12.62
N VAL A 202 -5.41 -5.26 -12.17
CA VAL A 202 -5.71 -4.58 -10.90
C VAL A 202 -6.73 -5.40 -10.11
N ARG A 203 -6.53 -5.52 -8.80
CA ARG A 203 -7.48 -6.12 -7.86
C ARG A 203 -7.87 -5.11 -6.80
N LEU A 204 -9.17 -4.98 -6.57
CA LEU A 204 -9.79 -3.97 -5.69
C LEU A 204 -11.01 -4.53 -4.94
N GLU A 205 -11.33 -5.81 -5.16
CA GLU A 205 -12.43 -6.55 -4.52
C GLU A 205 -12.29 -6.59 -2.98
N GLY A 206 -13.41 -6.70 -2.27
CA GLY A 206 -13.42 -6.82 -0.80
C GLY A 206 -12.93 -5.59 -0.01
N ASN A 207 -12.94 -4.40 -0.61
CA ASN A 207 -12.73 -3.13 0.08
C ASN A 207 -14.07 -2.44 0.44
N PRO A 208 -14.16 -1.68 1.55
CA PRO A 208 -15.36 -1.00 2.00
C PRO A 208 -15.62 0.31 1.22
N TRP A 209 -15.69 0.24 -0.11
CA TRP A 209 -15.89 1.42 -0.98
C TRP A 209 -17.16 2.20 -0.60
N VAL A 210 -17.08 3.53 -0.61
CA VAL A 210 -18.24 4.41 -0.37
C VAL A 210 -18.64 5.08 -1.68
N CYS A 211 -19.82 4.77 -2.21
CA CYS A 211 -20.32 5.32 -3.47
C CYS A 211 -20.83 6.75 -3.29
N ASN A 212 -19.89 7.69 -3.15
CA ASN A 212 -20.10 9.13 -3.09
C ASN A 212 -19.34 9.85 -4.22
N CYS A 213 -19.33 11.18 -4.21
CA CYS A 213 -18.69 12.01 -5.24
C CYS A 213 -17.17 11.82 -5.38
N ASN A 214 -16.48 11.35 -4.34
CA ASN A 214 -15.05 11.04 -4.43
C ASN A 214 -14.81 9.71 -5.17
N PHE A 215 -15.79 8.81 -5.16
CA PHE A 215 -15.75 7.52 -5.86
C PHE A 215 -16.13 7.63 -7.34
N THR A 216 -16.86 8.67 -7.77
CA THR A 216 -17.30 8.85 -9.17
C THR A 216 -16.17 8.70 -10.20
N ASN A 217 -15.01 9.33 -9.95
CA ASN A 217 -13.85 9.22 -10.84
C ASN A 217 -13.33 7.77 -10.92
N LEU A 218 -13.31 7.06 -9.79
CA LEU A 218 -12.85 5.67 -9.71
C LEU A 218 -13.83 4.73 -10.41
N PHE A 219 -15.14 4.96 -10.24
CA PHE A 219 -16.19 4.25 -10.96
C PHE A 219 -16.04 4.39 -12.47
N GLU A 220 -15.89 5.63 -12.98
CA GLU A 220 -15.63 5.90 -14.40
C GLU A 220 -14.39 5.14 -14.89
N TRP A 221 -13.27 5.26 -14.17
CA TRP A 221 -12.02 4.54 -14.51
C TRP A 221 -12.20 3.02 -14.53
N LEU A 222 -12.93 2.44 -13.56
CA LEU A 222 -13.21 1.00 -13.47
C LEU A 222 -14.04 0.49 -14.64
N MET A 223 -15.03 1.28 -15.10
CA MET A 223 -15.85 0.93 -16.25
C MET A 223 -15.03 0.97 -17.55
N GLU A 224 -14.25 2.05 -17.77
CA GLU A 224 -13.32 2.18 -18.91
C GLU A 224 -12.23 1.08 -18.94
N ASN A 225 -11.71 0.72 -17.77
CA ASN A 225 -10.59 -0.21 -17.60
C ASN A 225 -11.04 -1.61 -17.15
N SER A 226 -12.31 -1.96 -17.36
CA SER A 226 -12.91 -3.25 -16.96
C SER A 226 -12.11 -4.48 -17.43
N HIS A 227 -11.46 -4.39 -18.60
CA HIS A 227 -10.56 -5.42 -19.13
C HIS A 227 -9.28 -5.67 -18.30
N LYS A 228 -8.94 -4.80 -17.34
CA LYS A 228 -7.82 -4.95 -16.41
C LYS A 228 -8.19 -5.67 -15.10
N LEU A 229 -9.47 -5.97 -14.89
CA LEU A 229 -9.96 -6.66 -13.70
C LEU A 229 -10.15 -8.15 -14.01
N PRO A 230 -9.36 -9.07 -13.42
CA PRO A 230 -9.45 -10.50 -13.73
C PRO A 230 -10.82 -11.11 -13.45
N ASN A 231 -11.51 -10.59 -12.42
CA ASN A 231 -12.84 -11.01 -11.98
C ASN A 231 -13.95 -10.08 -12.46
N GLY A 232 -13.65 -9.14 -13.37
CA GLY A 232 -14.55 -8.05 -13.77
C GLY A 232 -14.93 -7.12 -12.60
N VAL A 233 -16.00 -6.34 -12.81
CA VAL A 233 -16.55 -5.41 -11.79
C VAL A 233 -17.55 -6.07 -10.84
N GLU A 234 -17.97 -7.32 -11.10
CA GLU A 234 -18.99 -8.03 -10.32
C GLU A 234 -18.56 -8.24 -8.85
N GLY A 235 -17.27 -8.51 -8.62
CA GLY A 235 -16.70 -8.66 -7.28
C GLY A 235 -16.41 -7.36 -6.53
N ILE A 236 -16.84 -6.20 -7.06
CA ILE A 236 -16.71 -4.91 -6.40
C ILE A 236 -18.08 -4.41 -5.97
N GLU A 237 -18.20 -4.16 -4.67
CA GLU A 237 -19.39 -3.61 -4.01
C GLU A 237 -19.03 -2.30 -3.33
N CYS A 238 -20.01 -1.41 -3.17
CA CYS A 238 -19.87 -0.19 -2.39
C CYS A 238 -21.09 0.06 -1.51
N SER A 239 -20.89 0.78 -0.41
CA SER A 239 -21.97 1.27 0.45
C SER A 239 -22.51 2.61 -0.05
N LEU A 240 -23.84 2.77 -0.03
CA LEU A 240 -24.49 4.06 -0.31
C LEU A 240 -24.41 4.98 0.92
N PRO A 241 -24.03 6.27 0.77
CA PRO A 241 -23.71 7.14 1.92
C PRO A 241 -24.89 7.50 2.83
N MET A 242 -26.14 7.35 2.37
CA MET A 242 -27.35 7.66 3.16
C MET A 242 -27.98 6.44 3.87
N ASP A 243 -27.82 5.25 3.31
CA ASP A 243 -28.55 4.03 3.72
C ASP A 243 -27.59 2.92 4.22
N GLY A 244 -26.27 3.08 4.02
CA GLY A 244 -25.25 2.08 4.34
C GLY A 244 -25.31 0.80 3.48
N ARG A 245 -26.43 0.58 2.76
CA ARG A 245 -26.70 -0.58 1.92
C ARG A 245 -25.59 -0.80 0.89
N GLN A 246 -25.06 -2.01 0.88
CA GLN A 246 -24.13 -2.47 -0.16
C GLN A 246 -24.86 -2.67 -1.49
N VAL A 247 -24.24 -2.22 -2.58
CA VAL A 247 -24.67 -2.41 -3.96
C VAL A 247 -23.47 -2.82 -4.82
N SER A 248 -23.68 -3.75 -5.75
CA SER A 248 -22.65 -4.12 -6.74
C SER A 248 -22.51 -3.04 -7.80
N LEU A 249 -21.29 -2.79 -8.30
CA LEU A 249 -21.05 -1.76 -9.32
C LEU A 249 -21.83 -1.99 -10.62
N THR A 250 -22.23 -3.23 -10.93
CA THR A 250 -23.06 -3.56 -12.11
C THR A 250 -24.47 -2.98 -12.07
N GLN A 251 -24.96 -2.60 -10.88
CA GLN A 251 -26.29 -1.99 -10.68
C GLN A 251 -26.25 -0.45 -10.78
N LEU A 252 -25.04 0.13 -10.81
CA LEU A 252 -24.83 1.56 -10.89
C LEU A 252 -24.58 2.00 -12.33
N SER A 253 -24.96 3.24 -12.64
CA SER A 253 -24.61 3.89 -13.90
C SER A 253 -24.01 5.26 -13.61
N MET A 254 -23.49 5.93 -14.64
CA MET A 254 -23.01 7.31 -14.47
C MET A 254 -24.13 8.26 -14.04
N ASP A 255 -25.40 7.93 -14.32
CA ASP A 255 -26.56 8.69 -13.88
C ASP A 255 -26.74 8.65 -12.35
N SER A 256 -26.31 7.58 -11.69
CA SER A 256 -26.28 7.45 -10.22
C SER A 256 -25.38 8.50 -9.54
N PHE A 257 -24.48 9.14 -10.29
CA PHE A 257 -23.54 10.15 -9.79
C PHE A 257 -23.80 11.56 -10.33
N ARG A 258 -24.94 11.81 -11.01
CA ARG A 258 -25.26 13.15 -11.58
C ARG A 258 -25.22 14.29 -10.58
N GLU A 259 -25.68 14.07 -9.35
CA GLU A 259 -25.66 15.10 -8.29
C GLU A 259 -24.23 15.54 -7.91
N CYS A 260 -23.23 14.68 -8.15
CA CYS A 260 -21.81 14.99 -7.95
C CYS A 260 -21.20 15.83 -9.07
N GLN A 261 -21.83 15.88 -10.25
CA GLN A 261 -21.41 16.73 -11.38
C GLN A 261 -22.00 18.14 -11.31
N ALA A 262 -22.40 18.61 -10.12
CA ALA A 262 -22.90 19.95 -9.86
C ALA A 262 -21.81 21.04 -9.95
N THR A 263 -21.06 21.07 -11.05
CA THR A 263 -20.47 22.31 -11.55
C THR A 263 -21.63 23.26 -11.87
N LEU A 264 -21.61 24.47 -11.30
CA LEU A 264 -22.53 25.54 -11.65
C LEU A 264 -22.56 25.70 -13.17
N THR A 265 -23.67 25.33 -13.82
CA THR A 265 -23.74 25.46 -15.27
C THR A 265 -23.74 26.93 -15.64
N LEU A 266 -23.38 27.28 -16.89
CA LEU A 266 -23.51 28.65 -17.37
C LEU A 266 -24.93 29.21 -17.16
N ARG A 267 -25.96 28.35 -17.21
CA ARG A 267 -27.34 28.72 -16.91
C ARG A 267 -27.55 29.09 -15.44
N ASP A 268 -27.01 28.31 -14.51
CA ASP A 268 -27.15 28.56 -13.07
C ASP A 268 -26.34 29.80 -12.65
N LEU A 269 -25.14 29.97 -13.21
CA LEU A 269 -24.34 31.18 -13.05
C LEU A 269 -25.09 32.43 -13.56
N LEU A 270 -25.71 32.34 -14.75
CA LEU A 270 -26.53 33.43 -15.29
C LEU A 270 -27.75 33.70 -14.39
N ILE A 271 -28.45 32.68 -13.87
CA ILE A 271 -29.57 32.87 -12.94
C ILE A 271 -29.12 33.61 -11.67
N ILE A 272 -27.98 33.22 -11.09
CA ILE A 272 -27.40 33.89 -9.91
C ILE A 272 -27.04 35.34 -10.24
N ILE A 273 -26.37 35.61 -11.37
CA ILE A 273 -26.00 36.97 -11.80
C ILE A 273 -27.26 37.82 -12.04
N PHE A 274 -28.24 37.34 -12.80
CA PHE A 274 -29.47 38.09 -13.10
C PHE A 274 -30.33 38.34 -11.86
N SER A 275 -30.41 37.38 -10.92
CA SER A 275 -31.11 37.58 -9.64
C SER A 275 -30.39 38.59 -8.73
N GLY A 276 -29.06 38.57 -8.68
CA GLY A 276 -28.28 39.57 -7.95
C GLY A 276 -28.44 40.98 -8.51
N ILE A 277 -28.41 41.12 -9.85
CA ILE A 277 -28.63 42.40 -10.54
C ILE A 277 -30.06 42.89 -10.31
N SER A 278 -31.09 42.04 -10.43
CA SER A 278 -32.48 42.47 -10.27
C SER A 278 -32.78 42.97 -8.85
N VAL A 279 -32.30 42.27 -7.81
CA VAL A 279 -32.41 42.71 -6.42
C VAL A 279 -31.68 44.04 -6.20
N SER A 280 -30.47 44.18 -6.75
CA SER A 280 -29.67 45.41 -6.64
C SER A 280 -30.38 46.62 -7.30
N VAL A 281 -30.93 46.44 -8.50
CA VAL A 281 -31.68 47.50 -9.21
C VAL A 281 -32.94 47.89 -8.43
N VAL A 282 -33.70 46.91 -7.90
CA VAL A 282 -34.88 47.19 -7.07
C VAL A 282 -34.50 47.96 -5.80
N ALA A 283 -33.40 47.58 -5.13
CA ALA A 283 -32.90 48.29 -3.95
C ALA A 283 -32.46 49.74 -4.24
N ILE A 284 -31.80 49.98 -5.38
CA ILE A 284 -31.39 51.33 -5.80
C ILE A 284 -32.62 52.19 -6.14
N MET A 285 -33.57 51.65 -6.91
CA MET A 285 -34.78 52.38 -7.30
C MET A 285 -35.65 52.72 -6.08
N THR A 286 -35.89 51.76 -5.18
CA THR A 286 -36.65 52.00 -3.94
C THR A 286 -35.97 53.05 -3.05
N SER A 287 -34.64 52.99 -2.90
CA SER A 287 -33.87 54.01 -2.17
C SER A 287 -34.00 55.40 -2.80
N PHE A 288 -33.95 55.51 -4.13
CA PHE A 288 -34.11 56.77 -4.86
C PHE A 288 -35.52 57.37 -4.72
N PHE A 289 -36.57 56.53 -4.78
CA PHE A 289 -37.95 56.96 -4.55
C PHE A 289 -38.17 57.43 -3.10
N LEU A 290 -37.58 56.74 -2.11
CA LEU A 290 -37.63 57.17 -0.71
C LEU A 290 -36.91 58.52 -0.51
N ALA A 291 -35.72 58.70 -1.07
CA ALA A 291 -35.00 59.98 -1.01
C ALA A 291 -35.79 61.13 -1.67
N SER A 292 -36.38 60.88 -2.84
CA SER A 292 -37.16 61.88 -3.58
C SER A 292 -38.45 62.26 -2.86
N THR A 293 -39.17 61.28 -2.28
CA THR A 293 -40.39 61.55 -1.51
C THR A 293 -40.08 62.32 -0.23
N VAL A 294 -39.03 61.97 0.52
CA VAL A 294 -38.57 62.73 1.69
C VAL A 294 -38.21 64.17 1.32
N HIS A 295 -37.48 64.38 0.21
CA HIS A 295 -37.15 65.73 -0.25
C HIS A 295 -38.39 66.55 -0.66
N CYS A 296 -39.38 65.93 -1.31
CA CYS A 296 -40.67 66.56 -1.60
C CYS A 296 -41.43 66.94 -0.32
N PHE A 297 -41.51 66.06 0.67
CA PHE A 297 -42.14 66.37 1.96
C PHE A 297 -41.43 67.50 2.71
N GLN A 298 -40.09 67.50 2.74
CA GLN A 298 -39.31 68.58 3.35
C GLN A 298 -39.54 69.92 2.64
N ARG A 299 -39.64 69.92 1.30
CA ARG A 299 -39.91 71.15 0.52
C ARG A 299 -41.35 71.63 0.71
N TRP A 300 -42.32 70.73 0.76
CA TRP A 300 -43.73 71.08 0.98
C TRP A 300 -43.95 71.66 2.37
N SER A 301 -43.40 71.01 3.42
CA SER A 301 -43.46 71.50 4.81
C SER A 301 -42.77 72.85 5.01
N LYS A 302 -41.72 73.18 4.23
CA LYS A 302 -41.13 74.52 4.23
C LYS A 302 -42.02 75.56 3.55
N GLY A 303 -42.77 75.18 2.52
CA GLY A 303 -43.77 76.05 1.90
C GLY A 303 -44.90 76.40 2.87
N THR A 304 -45.49 75.39 3.52
CA THR A 304 -46.60 75.61 4.47
C THR A 304 -46.23 76.53 5.63
N LYS A 305 -44.97 76.49 6.10
CA LYS A 305 -44.48 77.41 7.12
C LYS A 305 -44.24 78.85 6.64
N GLY A 306 -43.96 79.05 5.35
CA GLY A 306 -43.88 80.40 4.79
C GLY A 306 -45.26 81.03 4.62
N ASP A 307 -46.24 80.23 4.17
CA ASP A 307 -47.61 80.68 3.97
C ASP A 307 -48.33 81.01 5.31
N GLU A 308 -47.95 80.35 6.41
CA GLU A 308 -48.42 80.66 7.78
C GLU A 308 -47.82 81.95 8.38
N GLU A 309 -46.60 82.36 7.99
CA GLU A 309 -45.98 83.61 8.48
C GLU A 309 -46.47 84.86 7.71
N GLU A 310 -46.93 84.74 6.46
CA GLU A 310 -47.52 85.85 5.68
C GLU A 310 -49.00 86.16 6.01
N THR A 311 -49.61 85.49 7.01
CA THR A 311 -51.02 85.72 7.41
C THR A 311 -51.20 86.41 8.78
N GLU A 312 -50.13 86.86 9.45
CA GLU A 312 -50.20 87.57 10.75
C GLU A 312 -49.74 89.06 10.75
N GLU A 313 -49.50 89.69 9.59
CA GLU A 313 -49.27 91.17 9.47
C GLU A 313 -50.46 91.95 8.87
#